data_AF-A0A1N6SMD3-F1
#
_entry.id   AF-A0A1N6SMD3-F1
#
_cell.length_a   1.000
_cell.length_b   1.000
_cell.length_c   1.000
_cell.angle_alpha   90.00
_cell.angle_beta   90.00
_cell.angle_gamma   90.00
#
_symmetry.space_group_name_H-M   'P 1'
#
loop_
_entity.id
_entity.type
_entity.pdbx_description
1 polymer ?
#
loop_
_entity_poly.entity_id
_entity_poly.type
_entity_poly.pdbx_seq_one_letter_code
_entity_poly.pdbx_strand_id
1 'polypeptide(L)'
;MAKVPYLAHIETQDDYEQALALMDNLVDDYDSNKFLIEMLSLSIELWEEQADEFAEFNAAIAEMDSGIAVLKTLMSQYRLGVADLPELGSKSNVSKLLNAVDG
;
A
#
# COMPACT_ATOMS: atom_id res chain seq x y z
N MET A 1 26.60 6.41 -21.89
CA MET A 1 25.53 5.66 -21.20
C MET A 1 24.84 6.65 -20.29
N ALA A 2 23.56 6.93 -20.52
CA ALA A 2 22.80 7.77 -19.59
C ALA A 2 22.74 7.01 -18.26
N LYS A 3 23.23 7.64 -17.19
CA LYS A 3 23.03 7.10 -15.85
C LYS A 3 21.54 7.24 -15.55
N VAL A 4 20.94 6.19 -15.01
CA VAL A 4 19.56 6.19 -14.55
C VAL A 4 19.62 6.38 -13.03
N PRO A 5 19.70 7.62 -12.52
CA PRO A 5 20.03 7.88 -11.11
C PRO A 5 18.99 7.27 -10.16
N TYR A 6 17.72 7.27 -10.56
CA TYR A 6 16.59 6.72 -9.80
C TYR A 6 16.59 5.20 -9.63
N LEU A 7 17.48 4.45 -10.32
CA LEU A 7 17.66 3.01 -10.04
C LEU A 7 18.24 2.74 -8.65
N ALA A 8 18.94 3.71 -8.07
CA ALA A 8 19.57 3.57 -6.76
C ALA A 8 18.93 4.47 -5.70
N HIS A 9 18.49 5.68 -6.09
CA HIS A 9 17.90 6.63 -5.16
C HIS A 9 17.02 7.65 -5.90
N ILE A 10 15.83 7.90 -5.36
CA ILE A 10 14.87 8.89 -5.85
C ILE A 10 14.98 10.11 -4.95
N GLU A 11 15.28 11.27 -5.53
CA GLU A 11 15.42 12.54 -4.79
C GLU A 11 14.31 13.55 -5.12
N THR A 12 13.60 13.32 -6.22
CA THR A 12 12.63 14.28 -6.77
C THR A 12 11.36 13.57 -7.25
N GLN A 13 10.28 14.34 -7.41
CA GLN A 13 9.04 13.84 -8.00
C GLN A 13 9.23 13.35 -9.44
N ASP A 14 10.09 14.01 -10.22
CA ASP A 14 10.39 13.61 -11.60
C ASP A 14 11.15 12.27 -11.63
N ASP A 15 12.08 12.05 -10.71
CA ASP A 15 12.74 10.74 -10.54
C ASP A 15 11.73 9.65 -10.19
N TYR A 16 10.76 9.97 -9.32
CA TYR A 16 9.71 9.06 -8.90
C TYR A 16 8.80 8.66 -10.07
N GLU A 17 8.31 9.63 -10.83
CA GLU A 17 7.49 9.39 -12.03
C GLU A 17 8.24 8.57 -13.08
N GLN A 18 9.53 8.85 -13.29
CA GLN A 18 10.36 8.06 -14.21
C GLN A 18 10.63 6.65 -13.71
N ALA A 19 10.82 6.46 -12.40
CA ALA A 19 10.97 5.14 -11.79
C ALA A 19 9.69 4.30 -11.96
N LEU A 20 8.52 4.88 -11.74
CA LEU A 20 7.23 4.22 -11.99
C LEU A 20 7.03 3.86 -13.46
N ALA A 21 7.33 4.78 -14.38
CA ALA A 21 7.23 4.52 -15.82
C ALA A 21 8.19 3.40 -16.25
N LEU A 22 9.41 3.34 -15.69
CA LEU A 22 10.33 2.25 -15.97
C LEU A 22 9.85 0.92 -15.37
N MET A 23 9.33 0.93 -14.14
CA MET A 23 8.74 -0.24 -13.50
C MET A 23 7.64 -0.87 -14.37
N ASP A 24 6.72 -0.04 -14.87
CA ASP A 24 5.61 -0.45 -15.76
C ASP A 24 6.12 -1.18 -17.02
N ASN A 25 7.19 -0.67 -17.64
CA ASN A 25 7.80 -1.33 -18.79
C ASN A 25 8.54 -2.64 -18.44
N LEU A 26 9.14 -2.73 -17.25
CA LEU A 26 9.93 -3.90 -16.86
C LEU A 26 9.05 -5.09 -16.47
N VAL A 27 7.89 -4.84 -15.86
CA VAL A 27 6.98 -5.91 -15.42
C VAL A 27 6.36 -6.69 -16.58
N ASP A 28 6.35 -6.12 -17.80
CA ASP A 28 5.92 -6.82 -19.03
C ASP A 28 6.74 -8.08 -19.32
N ASP A 29 8.04 -8.09 -18.96
CA ASP A 29 8.92 -9.27 -18.98
C ASP A 29 9.58 -9.45 -17.61
N TYR A 30 8.75 -9.77 -16.63
CA TYR A 30 9.14 -9.90 -15.23
C TYR A 30 10.36 -10.81 -15.00
N ASP A 31 10.36 -12.00 -15.61
CA ASP A 31 11.41 -13.01 -15.38
C ASP A 31 12.79 -12.52 -15.87
N SER A 32 12.83 -11.83 -17.02
CA SER A 32 14.06 -11.25 -17.56
C SER A 32 14.54 -10.03 -16.79
N ASN A 33 13.62 -9.28 -16.16
CA ASN A 33 13.89 -7.99 -15.54
C ASN A 33 13.94 -7.99 -14.02
N LYS A 34 13.77 -9.15 -13.38
CA LYS A 34 13.62 -9.31 -11.93
C LYS A 34 14.60 -8.48 -11.10
N PHE A 35 15.88 -8.47 -11.44
CA PHE A 35 16.89 -7.72 -10.69
C PHE A 35 16.65 -6.20 -10.73
N LEU A 36 16.29 -5.65 -11.89
CA LEU A 36 16.01 -4.22 -12.04
C LEU A 36 14.70 -3.83 -11.35
N ILE A 37 13.70 -4.72 -11.42
CA ILE A 37 12.43 -4.57 -10.69
C ILE A 37 12.70 -4.51 -9.19
N GLU A 38 13.48 -5.44 -8.63
CA GLU A 38 13.81 -5.45 -7.20
C GLU A 38 14.53 -4.17 -6.77
N MET A 39 15.47 -3.65 -7.57
CA MET A 39 16.14 -2.38 -7.24
C MET A 39 15.20 -1.18 -7.29
N LEU A 40 14.37 -1.07 -8.34
CA LEU A 40 13.41 0.02 -8.45
C LEU A 40 12.37 -0.02 -7.33
N SER A 41 11.87 -1.22 -6.99
CA SER A 41 10.92 -1.39 -5.89
C SER A 41 11.49 -0.83 -4.59
N LEU A 42 12.77 -1.12 -4.28
CA LEU A 42 13.42 -0.59 -3.09
C LEU A 42 13.55 0.95 -3.13
N SER A 43 13.97 1.51 -4.27
CA SER A 43 14.11 2.97 -4.40
C SER A 43 12.77 3.69 -4.32
N ILE A 44 11.71 3.11 -4.89
CA ILE A 44 10.32 3.60 -4.83
C ILE A 44 9.81 3.56 -3.39
N GLU A 45 9.93 2.41 -2.72
CA GLU A 45 9.49 2.24 -1.33
C GLU A 45 10.15 3.28 -0.40
N LEU A 46 11.46 3.48 -0.51
CA LEU A 46 12.17 4.48 0.30
C LEU A 46 11.67 5.92 0.06
N TRP A 47 11.24 6.26 -1.15
CA TRP A 47 10.65 7.55 -1.46
C TRP A 47 9.25 7.67 -0.86
N GLU A 48 8.39 6.68 -1.10
CA GLU A 48 7.01 6.64 -0.59
C GLU A 48 6.94 6.67 0.95
N GLU A 49 7.93 6.12 1.65
CA GLU A 49 8.04 6.17 3.11
C GLU A 49 8.30 7.59 3.65
N GLN A 50 8.99 8.44 2.89
CA GLN A 50 9.57 9.70 3.38
C GLN A 50 8.98 10.96 2.75
N ALA A 51 8.44 10.87 1.53
CA ALA A 51 7.97 12.04 0.79
C ALA A 51 6.69 12.61 1.42
N ASP A 52 6.63 13.95 1.51
CA ASP A 52 5.54 14.68 2.15
C ASP A 52 4.16 14.36 1.56
N GLU A 53 4.09 14.03 0.26
CA GLU A 53 2.85 13.68 -0.43
C GLU A 53 2.21 12.37 0.06
N PHE A 54 3.00 11.47 0.67
CA PHE A 54 2.52 10.22 1.25
C PHE A 54 2.34 10.29 2.76
N ALA A 55 2.69 11.40 3.42
CA ALA A 55 2.70 11.49 4.89
C ALA A 55 1.33 11.18 5.52
N GLU A 56 0.24 11.71 4.97
CA GLU A 56 -1.12 11.45 5.47
C GLU A 56 -1.52 9.99 5.28
N PHE A 57 -1.19 9.41 4.12
CA PHE A 57 -1.45 7.99 3.82
C PHE A 57 -0.66 7.08 4.76
N ASN A 58 0.64 7.36 4.97
CA ASN A 58 1.51 6.57 5.83
C ASN A 58 1.06 6.65 7.30
N ALA A 59 0.61 7.81 7.76
CA ALA A 59 0.02 7.95 9.09
C ALA A 59 -1.23 7.08 9.25
N ALA A 60 -2.13 7.11 8.26
CA ALA A 60 -3.34 6.28 8.28
C ALA A 60 -3.01 4.78 8.28
N ILE A 61 -2.00 4.33 7.53
CA ILE A 61 -1.53 2.95 7.53
C ILE A 61 -0.92 2.56 8.88
N ALA A 62 -0.13 3.43 9.50
CA ALA A 62 0.50 3.18 10.79
C ALA A 62 -0.50 3.08 11.95
N GLU A 63 -1.61 3.82 11.89
CA GLU A 63 -2.69 3.80 12.87
C GLU A 63 -3.70 2.65 12.62
N MET A 64 -3.69 2.04 11.42
CA MET A 64 -4.65 1.02 11.04
C MET A 64 -4.40 -0.32 11.75
N ASP A 65 -5.41 -0.82 12.46
CA ASP A 65 -5.42 -2.20 12.95
C ASP A 65 -5.55 -3.18 11.75
N SER A 66 -4.51 -3.97 11.52
CA SER A 66 -4.45 -4.92 10.39
C SER A 66 -5.56 -5.97 10.41
N GLY A 67 -6.04 -6.37 11.60
CA GLY A 67 -7.18 -7.28 11.74
C GLY A 67 -8.49 -6.63 11.31
N ILE A 68 -8.69 -5.36 11.68
CA ILE A 68 -9.85 -4.57 11.25
C ILE A 68 -9.80 -4.28 9.74
N ALA A 69 -8.63 -4.01 9.18
CA ALA A 69 -8.45 -3.81 7.75
C ALA A 69 -8.84 -5.05 6.93
N VAL A 70 -8.40 -6.23 7.37
CA VAL A 70 -8.78 -7.52 6.76
C VAL A 70 -10.28 -7.76 6.89
N LEU A 71 -10.87 -7.49 8.06
CA LEU A 71 -12.31 -7.61 8.27
C LEU A 71 -13.11 -6.69 7.35
N LYS A 72 -12.76 -5.39 7.28
CA LYS A 72 -13.39 -4.41 6.38
C LYS A 72 -13.26 -4.86 4.91
N THR A 73 -12.13 -5.43 4.53
CA THR A 73 -11.90 -5.98 3.18
C THR A 73 -12.83 -7.15 2.88
N LEU A 74 -12.94 -8.13 3.77
CA LEU A 74 -13.86 -9.27 3.61
C LEU A 74 -15.32 -8.80 3.55
N MET A 75 -15.71 -7.87 4.42
CA MET A 75 -17.05 -7.28 4.41
C MET A 75 -17.35 -6.61 3.07
N SER A 76 -16.41 -5.86 2.50
CA SER A 76 -16.55 -5.24 1.19
C SER A 76 -16.66 -6.27 0.05
N GLN A 77 -15.74 -7.25 0.01
CA GLN A 77 -15.69 -8.26 -1.05
C GLN A 77 -16.94 -9.15 -1.09
N TYR A 78 -17.43 -9.56 0.08
CA TYR A 78 -18.59 -10.44 0.20
C TYR A 78 -19.91 -9.69 0.46
N ARG A 79 -19.88 -8.35 0.46
CA ARG A 79 -21.02 -7.45 0.73
C ARG A 79 -21.72 -7.77 2.07
N LEU A 80 -20.93 -8.06 3.10
CA LEU A 80 -21.41 -8.38 4.44
C LEU A 80 -21.70 -7.09 5.21
N GLY A 81 -22.87 -7.01 5.82
CA GLY A 81 -23.17 -6.02 6.83
C GLY A 81 -22.71 -6.46 8.22
N VAL A 82 -22.81 -5.55 9.19
CA VAL A 82 -22.49 -5.81 10.61
C VAL A 82 -23.36 -6.90 11.27
N ALA A 83 -24.43 -7.34 10.62
CA ALA A 83 -25.29 -8.43 11.09
C ALA A 83 -24.91 -9.81 10.51
N ASP A 84 -24.05 -9.83 9.49
CA ASP A 84 -23.71 -11.04 8.71
C ASP A 84 -22.41 -11.71 9.19
N LEU A 85 -21.98 -11.37 10.42
CA LEU A 85 -20.75 -11.84 11.05
C LEU A 85 -21.06 -12.47 12.43
N PRO A 86 -21.84 -13.56 12.49
CA PRO A 86 -22.21 -14.21 13.76
C PRO A 86 -21.00 -14.72 14.55
N GLU A 87 -19.88 -15.00 13.89
CA GLU A 87 -18.62 -15.42 14.48
C GLU A 87 -18.02 -14.35 15.41
N LEU A 88 -18.36 -13.07 15.18
CA LEU A 88 -17.95 -11.92 15.99
C LEU A 88 -19.01 -11.53 17.03
N GLY A 89 -20.12 -12.27 17.10
CA GLY A 89 -21.20 -12.10 18.06
C GLY A 89 -22.27 -11.11 17.60
N SER A 90 -22.70 -10.22 18.51
CA SER A 90 -23.83 -9.33 18.23
C SER A 90 -23.48 -8.22 17.24
N LYS A 91 -24.47 -7.72 16.49
CA LYS A 91 -24.33 -6.53 15.63
C LYS A 91 -23.68 -5.35 16.35
N SER A 92 -24.01 -5.13 17.63
CA SER A 92 -23.41 -4.06 18.43
C SER A 92 -21.92 -4.29 18.69
N ASN A 93 -21.47 -5.53 18.83
CA ASN A 93 -20.06 -5.86 19.05
C ASN A 93 -19.27 -5.60 17.78
N VAL A 94 -19.80 -6.02 16.64
CA VAL A 94 -19.17 -5.80 15.32
C VAL A 94 -19.04 -4.30 15.03
N SER A 95 -20.08 -3.50 15.24
CA SER A 95 -19.98 -2.04 15.07
C SER A 95 -18.97 -1.39 16.02
N LYS A 96 -18.90 -1.83 17.29
CA LYS A 96 -17.89 -1.30 18.22
C LYS A 96 -16.48 -1.64 17.79
N LEU A 97 -16.26 -2.88 17.34
CA LEU A 97 -14.97 -3.36 16.85
C LEU A 97 -14.50 -2.57 15.62
N LEU A 98 -15.39 -2.32 14.66
CA LEU A 98 -15.09 -1.57 13.44
C LEU A 98 -14.79 -0.08 13.69
N ASN A 99 -15.38 0.51 14.73
CA ASN A 99 -15.29 1.94 15.06
C ASN A 99 -14.27 2.23 16.18
N ALA A 100 -13.73 1.21 16.85
CA ALA A 100 -12.77 1.38 17.95
C ALA A 100 -11.41 1.95 17.47
N VAL A 101 -11.20 2.03 16.16
CA VAL A 101 -9.96 2.52 15.52
C VAL A 101 -10.13 3.97 15.01
N ASP A 102 -11.34 4.53 15.02
CA ASP A 102 -11.60 5.90 14.54
C ASP A 102 -11.48 6.96 15.68
N GLY A 103 -10.73 6.69 16.75
CA GLY A 103 -10.69 7.53 17.97
C GLY A 103 -9.34 7.58 18.67
#